data_AF-A0A4Q3SZ80-F1
#
_entry.id   AF-A0A4Q3SZ80-F1
#
_cell.length_a   1.000
_cell.length_b   1.000
_cell.length_c   1.000
_cell.angle_alpha   90.00
_cell.angle_beta   90.00
_cell.angle_gamma   90.00
#
_symmetry.space_group_name_H-M   'P 1'
#
loop_
_entity.id
_entity.type
_entity.pdbx_description
1 polymer ?
#
loop_
_entity_poly.entity_id
_entity_poly.type
_entity_poly.pdbx_seq_one_letter_code
_entity_poly.pdbx_strand_id
1 'polypeptide(L)'
;MVPGVSRSGATIVGGVLIGIDRRAAAEFSFFMAIPTMVGAFALDFWSNRDVLTGENLGIIAIGFVVSFFSGLIVVKTMLDFINRYGLAPYGWWRIGVGLIGLGVVFLG
;
A
#
# COMPACT_ATOMS: atom_id res chain seq x y z
N MET A 1 -13.65 4.97 0.01
CA MET A 1 -12.27 5.04 0.54
C MET A 1 -11.77 6.47 0.38
N VAL A 2 -11.01 7.01 1.33
CA VAL A 2 -10.40 8.34 1.21
C VAL A 2 -9.02 8.19 0.55
N PRO A 3 -8.80 8.70 -0.68
CA PRO A 3 -7.50 8.61 -1.35
C PRO A 3 -6.37 9.20 -0.48
N GLY A 4 -5.21 8.56 -0.49
CA GLY A 4 -4.07 8.94 0.37
C GLY A 4 -4.11 8.35 1.78
N VAL A 5 -5.26 7.85 2.26
CA VAL A 5 -5.31 7.02 3.47
C VAL A 5 -4.79 5.62 3.13
N SER A 6 -3.59 5.30 3.63
CA SER A 6 -3.00 3.97 3.53
C SER A 6 -3.94 2.90 4.10
N ARG A 7 -4.35 1.95 3.24
CA ARG A 7 -5.14 0.78 3.63
C ARG A 7 -4.46 0.03 4.77
N SER A 8 -3.19 -0.37 4.60
CA SER A 8 -2.46 -1.13 5.62
C SER A 8 -2.28 -0.34 6.91
N GLY A 9 -2.02 0.97 6.82
CA GLY A 9 -1.93 1.82 8.01
C GLY A 9 -3.24 1.85 8.78
N ALA A 10 -4.38 2.02 8.09
CA ALA A 10 -5.70 2.10 8.72
C ALA A 10 -6.09 0.78 9.41
N THR A 11 -5.88 -0.35 8.75
CA THR A 11 -6.21 -1.68 9.29
C THR A 11 -5.29 -2.11 10.43
N ILE A 12 -3.98 -1.83 10.33
CA ILE A 12 -3.03 -2.16 11.40
C ILE A 12 -3.28 -1.30 12.63
N VAL A 13 -3.37 0.02 12.47
CA VAL A 13 -3.64 0.93 13.59
C VAL A 13 -4.99 0.60 14.21
N GLY A 14 -6.03 0.37 13.40
CA GLY A 14 -7.34 -0.06 13.90
C GLY A 14 -7.27 -1.35 14.71
N GLY A 15 -6.54 -2.37 14.23
CA GLY A 15 -6.31 -3.62 14.94
C GLY A 15 -5.60 -3.44 16.27
N VAL A 16 -4.55 -2.62 16.31
CA VAL A 16 -3.80 -2.32 17.54
C VAL A 16 -4.67 -1.54 18.54
N LEU A 17 -5.49 -0.60 18.07
CA LEU A 17 -6.40 0.17 18.93
C LEU A 17 -7.47 -0.70 19.60
N ILE A 18 -7.87 -1.81 18.98
CA ILE A 18 -8.79 -2.79 19.58
C ILE A 18 -8.06 -3.92 20.33
N GLY A 19 -6.75 -3.79 20.57
CA GLY A 19 -5.96 -4.69 21.42
C GLY A 19 -5.30 -5.88 20.70
N ILE A 20 -5.28 -5.91 19.36
CA ILE A 20 -4.54 -6.93 18.61
C ILE A 20 -3.05 -6.62 18.67
N ASP A 21 -2.23 -7.66 18.85
CA ASP A 21 -0.77 -7.54 18.74
C ASP A 21 -0.36 -6.94 17.39
N ARG A 22 0.70 -6.12 17.37
CA ARG A 22 1.13 -5.37 16.18
C ARG A 22 1.48 -6.30 15.01
N ARG A 23 2.14 -7.42 15.29
CA ARG A 23 2.52 -8.39 14.26
C ARG A 23 1.28 -9.09 13.72
N ALA A 24 0.41 -9.56 14.61
CA ALA A 24 -0.85 -10.19 14.21
C ALA A 24 -1.74 -9.23 13.39
N ALA A 25 -1.85 -7.96 13.78
CA ALA A 25 -2.59 -6.94 13.04
C ALA A 25 -2.00 -6.68 11.65
N ALA A 26 -0.67 -6.69 11.53
CA ALA A 26 0.03 -6.55 10.26
C ALA A 26 -0.18 -7.76 9.35
N GLU A 27 -0.01 -8.98 9.86
CA GLU A 27 -0.27 -10.22 9.12
C GLU A 27 -1.73 -10.28 8.63
N PHE A 28 -2.70 -9.98 9.50
CA PHE A 28 -4.10 -9.88 9.14
C PHE A 28 -4.33 -8.83 8.03
N SER A 29 -3.72 -7.66 8.15
CA SER A 29 -3.82 -6.61 7.14
C SER A 29 -3.27 -7.04 5.78
N PHE A 30 -2.21 -7.85 5.73
CA PHE A 30 -1.66 -8.36 4.47
C PHE A 30 -2.53 -9.47 3.88
N PHE A 31 -3.06 -10.36 4.70
CA PHE A 31 -4.00 -11.38 4.22
C PHE A 31 -5.29 -10.77 3.68
N MET A 32 -5.88 -9.80 4.38
CA MET A 32 -7.05 -9.05 3.91
C MET A 32 -6.77 -8.31 2.59
N ALA A 33 -5.54 -7.86 2.37
CA ALA A 33 -5.16 -7.15 1.16
C ALA A 33 -5.31 -8.01 -0.11
N ILE A 34 -5.15 -9.34 -0.01
CA ILE A 34 -5.19 -10.22 -1.17
C ILE A 34 -6.55 -10.17 -1.88
N PRO A 35 -7.69 -10.54 -1.25
CA PRO A 35 -8.98 -10.51 -1.93
C PRO A 35 -9.42 -9.08 -2.27
N THR A 36 -9.11 -8.10 -1.43
CA THR A 36 -9.52 -6.70 -1.65
C THR A 36 -8.80 -6.05 -2.82
N MET A 37 -7.48 -6.27 -2.97
CA MET A 37 -6.71 -5.71 -4.08
C MET A 37 -6.94 -6.46 -5.38
N VAL A 38 -7.12 -7.78 -5.33
CA VAL A 38 -7.48 -8.55 -6.54
C VAL A 38 -8.83 -8.08 -7.07
N GLY A 39 -9.83 -7.89 -6.18
CA GLY A 39 -11.12 -7.33 -6.56
C GLY A 39 -11.02 -5.91 -7.12
N ALA A 40 -10.27 -5.02 -6.45
CA ALA A 40 -10.05 -3.65 -6.92
C ALA A 40 -9.35 -3.63 -8.29
N PHE A 41 -8.31 -4.45 -8.49
CA PHE A 41 -7.61 -4.59 -9.77
C PHE A 41 -8.55 -5.10 -10.87
N ALA A 42 -9.36 -6.13 -10.60
CA ALA A 42 -10.26 -6.67 -11.61
C ALA A 42 -11.30 -5.64 -12.07
N LEU A 43 -11.85 -4.85 -11.13
CA LEU A 43 -12.77 -3.76 -11.43
C LEU A 43 -12.09 -2.64 -12.22
N ASP A 44 -10.88 -2.25 -11.82
CA ASP A 44 -10.10 -1.19 -12.48
C ASP A 44 -9.69 -1.60 -13.89
N PHE A 45 -9.24 -2.85 -14.06
CA PHE A 45 -8.92 -3.45 -15.35
C PHE A 45 -10.15 -3.49 -16.26
N TRP A 46 -11.29 -3.94 -15.74
CA TRP A 46 -12.53 -3.98 -16.53
C TRP A 46 -12.97 -2.58 -16.96
N SER A 47 -12.87 -1.60 -16.06
CA SER A 47 -13.31 -0.22 -16.31
C SER A 47 -12.42 0.51 -17.31
N ASN A 48 -11.11 0.20 -17.32
CA ASN A 48 -10.12 0.88 -18.16
C ASN A 48 -9.59 0.02 -19.32
N ARG A 49 -10.27 -1.08 -19.65
CA ARG A 49 -9.88 -2.02 -20.73
C ARG A 49 -9.62 -1.34 -22.07
N ASP A 50 -10.35 -0.26 -22.37
CA ASP A 50 -10.25 0.48 -23.63
C ASP A 50 -8.93 1.29 -23.74
N VAL A 51 -8.24 1.52 -22.61
CA VAL A 51 -6.95 2.23 -22.52
C VAL A 51 -5.76 1.27 -22.59
N LEU A 52 -5.99 -0.05 -22.43
CA LEU A 52 -4.96 -1.08 -22.57
C LEU A 52 -4.67 -1.36 -24.04
N THR A 53 -3.81 -0.53 -24.64
CA THR A 53 -3.25 -0.78 -25.97
C THR A 53 -2.04 -1.71 -25.90
N GLY A 54 -1.74 -2.40 -27.00
CA GLY A 54 -0.60 -3.31 -27.10
C GLY A 54 0.76 -2.65 -26.81
N GLU A 55 0.87 -1.34 -27.03
CA GLU A 55 2.06 -0.52 -26.75
C GLU A 55 2.37 -0.44 -25.24
N ASN A 56 1.33 -0.41 -24.40
CA ASN A 56 1.49 -0.30 -22.94
C ASN A 56 1.75 -1.65 -22.26
N LEU A 57 1.56 -2.78 -22.95
CA LEU A 57 1.72 -4.11 -22.35
C LEU A 57 3.14 -4.37 -21.84
N GLY A 58 4.16 -3.88 -22.57
CA GLY A 58 5.56 -4.03 -22.18
C GLY A 58 5.87 -3.35 -20.83
N ILE A 59 5.46 -2.09 -20.67
CA ILE A 59 5.71 -1.34 -19.43
C ILE A 59 4.89 -1.88 -18.26
N ILE A 60 3.65 -2.32 -18.51
CA ILE A 60 2.81 -2.97 -17.49
C ILE A 60 3.46 -4.27 -17.01
N ALA A 61 3.97 -5.10 -17.92
CA ALA A 61 4.61 -6.37 -17.56
C ALA A 61 5.88 -6.14 -16.71
N ILE A 62 6.72 -5.18 -17.09
CA ILE A 62 7.92 -4.82 -16.31
C ILE A 62 7.51 -4.30 -14.92
N GLY A 63 6.55 -3.37 -14.86
CA GLY A 63 6.04 -2.82 -13.62
C GLY A 63 5.45 -3.90 -12.69
N PHE A 64 4.73 -4.86 -13.24
CA PHE A 64 4.20 -6.01 -12.53
C PHE A 64 5.32 -6.86 -11.92
N VAL A 65 6.31 -7.26 -12.72
CA VAL A 65 7.42 -8.10 -12.28
C VAL A 65 8.22 -7.40 -11.17
N VAL A 66 8.60 -6.14 -11.37
CA VAL A 66 9.35 -5.37 -10.38
C VAL A 66 8.55 -5.21 -9.08
N SER A 67 7.26 -4.89 -9.18
CA SER A 67 6.39 -4.71 -8.01
C SER A 67 6.16 -6.02 -7.26
N PHE A 68 6.05 -7.15 -7.96
CA PHE A 68 5.90 -8.47 -7.35
C PHE A 68 7.12 -8.81 -6.48
N PHE A 69 8.32 -8.73 -7.04
CA PHE A 69 9.55 -9.03 -6.28
C PHE A 69 9.82 -8.01 -5.17
N SER A 70 9.58 -6.72 -5.42
CA SER A 70 9.67 -5.70 -4.38
C SER A 70 8.70 -5.99 -3.23
N GLY A 71 7.45 -6.35 -3.55
CA GLY A 71 6.42 -6.71 -2.57
C GLY A 71 6.84 -7.89 -1.69
N LEU A 72 7.42 -8.95 -2.27
CA LEU A 72 7.90 -10.11 -1.52
C LEU A 72 8.96 -9.73 -0.48
N ILE A 73 9.91 -8.87 -0.86
CA ILE A 73 10.96 -8.38 0.03
C ILE A 73 10.35 -7.49 1.12
N VAL A 74 9.53 -6.52 0.71
CA VAL A 74 8.96 -5.50 1.61
C VAL A 74 8.04 -6.10 2.66
N VAL A 75 7.22 -7.10 2.34
CA VAL A 75 6.31 -7.71 3.33
C VAL A 75 7.09 -8.23 4.54
N LYS A 76 8.15 -9.01 4.32
CA LYS A 76 8.97 -9.54 5.41
C LYS A 76 9.68 -8.42 6.18
N THR A 77 10.37 -7.53 5.46
CA THR A 77 11.13 -6.45 6.10
C THR A 77 10.24 -5.48 6.88
N MET A 78 9.02 -5.23 6.39
CA MET A 78 8.05 -4.36 7.05
C MET A 78 7.53 -4.97 8.35
N LEU A 79 7.24 -6.27 8.39
CA LEU A 79 6.84 -6.96 9.62
C LEU A 79 7.93 -6.86 10.68
N ASP A 80 9.19 -7.12 10.30
CA ASP A 80 10.33 -7.01 11.21
C ASP A 80 10.56 -5.56 11.68
N PHE A 81 10.40 -4.59 10.78
CA PHE A 81 10.54 -3.17 11.09
C PHE A 81 9.49 -2.69 12.09
N ILE A 82 8.21 -2.99 11.86
CA ILE A 82 7.11 -2.58 12.74
C ILE A 82 7.25 -3.23 14.11
N ASN A 83 7.68 -4.49 14.15
CA ASN A 83 7.91 -5.18 15.41
C ASN A 83 9.05 -4.54 16.22
N ARG A 84 10.12 -4.08 15.55
CA ARG A 84 11.30 -3.48 16.22
C ARG A 84 11.13 -2.01 16.60
N TYR A 85 10.55 -1.20 15.71
CA TYR A 85 10.51 0.26 15.85
C TYR A 85 9.09 0.82 16.05
N GLY A 86 8.06 -0.01 15.94
CA GLY A 86 6.66 0.42 15.96
C GLY A 86 6.26 1.21 14.70
N LEU A 87 5.07 1.82 14.77
CA LEU A 87 4.48 2.57 13.65
C LEU A 87 4.85 4.06 13.64
N ALA A 88 5.44 4.59 14.72
CA ALA A 88 5.74 6.01 14.84
C ALA A 88 6.67 6.55 13.74
N PRO A 89 7.77 5.87 13.35
CA PRO A 89 8.60 6.34 12.23
C PRO A 89 7.84 6.42 10.90
N TYR A 90 6.96 5.45 10.65
CA TYR A 90 6.09 5.45 9.47
C TYR A 90 5.10 6.61 9.50
N GLY A 91 4.54 6.93 10.67
CA GLY A 91 3.67 8.09 10.87
C GLY A 91 4.37 9.41 10.52
N TRP A 92 5.56 9.64 11.06
CA TRP A 92 6.36 10.84 10.75
C TRP A 92 6.74 10.94 9.28
N TRP A 93 7.15 9.82 8.67
CA TRP A 93 7.42 9.78 7.24
C TRP A 93 6.20 10.21 6.41
N ARG A 94 5.00 9.74 6.77
CA ARG A 94 3.75 10.13 6.08
C ARG A 94 3.40 11.60 6.25
N ILE A 95 3.64 12.19 7.43
CA ILE A 95 3.45 13.63 7.64
C ILE A 95 4.38 14.40 6.69
N GLY A 96 5.67 14.02 6.63
CA GLY A 96 6.62 14.62 5.70
C GLY A 96 6.18 14.52 4.24
N VAL A 97 5.83 13.33 3.77
CA VAL A 97 5.33 13.12 2.39
C VAL A 97 4.07 13.93 2.11
N GLY A 98 3.13 13.99 3.08
CA GLY A 98 1.91 14.79 2.96
C GLY A 98 2.20 16.28 2.86
N LEU A 99 3.11 16.81 3.66
CA LEU A 99 3.55 18.22 3.59
C LEU A 99 4.24 18.53 2.27
N ILE A 100 5.10 17.63 1.77
CA ILE A 100 5.74 17.76 0.46
C ILE A 100 4.67 17.77 -0.64
N GLY A 101 3.72 16.84 -0.62
CA GLY A 101 2.63 16.77 -1.59
C GLY A 101 1.77 18.03 -1.58
N LEU A 102 1.43 18.55 -0.39
CA LEU A 102 0.76 19.84 -0.25
C LEU A 102 1.59 20.97 -0.85
N GLY A 103 2.89 21.04 -0.52
CA GLY A 103 3.80 22.04 -1.07
C GLY A 103 3.88 22.00 -2.60
N VAL A 104 3.95 20.81 -3.19
CA VAL A 104 3.93 20.64 -4.66
C VAL A 104 2.62 21.15 -5.26
N VAL A 105 1.47 20.87 -4.65
CA VAL A 105 0.17 21.38 -5.10
C VAL A 105 0.05 22.90 -4.93
N PHE A 106 0.69 23.50 -3.92
CA PHE A 106 0.68 24.95 -3.72
C PHE A 106 1.67 25.70 -4.62
N LEU A 107 2.77 25.05 -5.02
CA LEU A 107 3.81 25.60 -5.90
C LEU A 107 3.56 25.30 -7.39
N GLY A 108 2.58 24.44 -7.70
CA GLY A 108 2.15 24.04 -9.04
C GLY A 108 0.79 24.62 -9.38
#